data_AF-A0A0G4MFC6-F1
#
_entry.id   AF-A0A0G4MFC6-F1
#
_cell.length_a   1.000
_cell.length_b   1.000
_cell.length_c   1.000
_cell.angle_alpha   90.00
_cell.angle_beta   90.00
_cell.angle_gamma   90.00
#
_symmetry.space_group_name_H-M   'P 1'
#
loop_
_entity.id
_entity.type
_entity.pdbx_description
1 polymer ?
#
loop_
_entity_poly.entity_id
_entity_poly.type
_entity_poly.pdbx_seq_one_letter_code
_entity_poly.pdbx_strand_id
1 'polypeptide(L)'
;RITDDEVILTSSESHAILGRWPYKPNTESSQVIHGVSEVIRKPDDSYAVRAAALTRSDDWVLVRNGDLAWSRPEGLTGAVAAAFAEFPENVQYAKVLEEEAHSNVVAAYVHRVQRHLKDLEQLPDWLASIPQRLISSITGSDAPVKKDGLHRDSFGFNKLAILATRRGRVYGLDIGNHGKVAWSSAAFAIPSGQTWDVKGIFVEDHRGLVTIRGSNGEQVVAKTTTGEIIEVLPEGAWPKVEATAIVDSASGQWLLPIGVDGKVGDVPAEWTPEQTVVVRSTDGGLKGLTWSGVEGSAKEVVSWTFLPPGGQTIVEVATRASHDPVAQIGRVLGDRKVKYKYLNPNTAVVAATSAATSTLTIYLLDTVSGQILSSKTYEGVDASKTIDCAVAENWYACTFFGQYALKDAQGHALSGQSLKGYQIVVTDLYESNESNDRGPLGSAANFSSIETVDEPTGAPTPFLVSQAWVLSAPIVALAVTQTRQGITNRQLLGYQPETHGIAGLPRQVLEPRRTVGRDPTAQEVEAEGLIRYTPVIEVDPRQVITHQRDVIGVKDIIATPALLESTTLVFAYGIDIFGTRLAPSLSFDILGKGFDKVTLIGTVLALVAGVAALKPIVRRKQTDLRWTAPR
;
A
#
# COMPACT_ATOMS: atom_id res chain seq x y z
N ARG A 1 21.53 38.08 14.26
CA ARG A 1 21.69 37.68 12.84
C ARG A 1 22.16 36.23 12.81
N ILE A 2 21.60 35.41 11.93
CA ILE A 2 22.06 34.04 11.66
C ILE A 2 22.57 34.04 10.22
N THR A 3 23.76 33.52 10.01
CA THR A 3 24.35 33.27 8.69
C THR A 3 24.66 31.78 8.55
N ASP A 4 25.17 31.37 7.40
CA ASP A 4 25.52 29.97 7.15
C ASP A 4 26.65 29.47 8.06
N ASP A 5 27.49 30.38 8.59
CA ASP A 5 28.68 30.06 9.39
C ASP A 5 28.63 30.54 10.84
N GLU A 6 27.78 31.52 11.17
CA GLU A 6 27.75 32.10 12.52
C GLU A 6 26.40 32.67 12.96
N VAL A 7 26.18 32.66 14.27
CA VAL A 7 25.14 33.43 14.95
C VAL A 7 25.78 34.64 15.62
N ILE A 8 25.37 35.85 15.23
CA ILE A 8 25.89 37.12 15.76
C ILE A 8 24.79 37.86 16.49
N LEU A 9 25.07 38.25 17.73
CA LEU A 9 24.27 39.19 18.51
C LEU A 9 24.92 40.57 18.47
N THR A 10 24.18 41.57 17.99
CA THR A 10 24.62 42.97 17.91
C THR A 10 23.81 43.84 18.85
N SER A 11 24.43 44.86 19.42
CA SER A 11 23.73 45.89 20.19
C SER A 11 22.79 46.70 19.28
N SER A 12 21.64 47.11 19.80
CA SER A 12 20.75 48.06 19.12
C SER A 12 21.20 49.52 19.28
N GLU A 13 22.07 49.80 20.25
CA GLU A 13 22.49 51.15 20.63
C GLU A 13 23.91 51.49 20.14
N SER A 14 24.67 50.49 19.68
CA SER A 14 26.05 50.66 19.24
C SER A 14 26.46 49.64 18.17
N HIS A 15 27.61 49.85 17.54
CA HIS A 15 28.22 48.88 16.62
C HIS A 15 28.83 47.65 17.32
N ALA A 16 28.62 47.49 18.64
CA ALA A 16 29.22 46.40 19.41
C ALA A 16 28.58 45.04 19.10
N ILE A 17 29.42 44.03 18.94
CA ILE A 17 29.01 42.62 18.90
C ILE A 17 28.99 42.11 20.33
N LEU A 18 27.80 41.79 20.83
CA LEU A 18 27.57 41.32 22.21
C LEU A 18 27.78 39.80 22.35
N GLY A 19 27.75 39.07 21.24
CA GLY A 19 28.00 37.63 21.21
C GLY A 19 28.19 37.15 19.78
N ARG A 20 29.06 36.15 19.61
CA ARG A 20 29.31 35.49 18.35
C ARG A 20 29.53 34.01 18.62
N TRP A 21 28.80 33.17 17.92
CA TRP A 21 28.91 31.72 18.03
C TRP A 21 29.05 31.12 16.64
N PRO A 22 29.92 30.11 16.47
CA PRO A 22 29.97 29.36 15.22
C PRO A 22 28.63 28.65 15.00
N TYR A 23 28.11 28.70 13.78
CA TYR A 23 26.96 27.93 13.34
C TYR A 23 27.47 26.86 12.38
N LYS A 24 27.33 25.59 12.77
CA LYS A 24 27.62 24.46 11.90
C LYS A 24 26.33 23.71 11.68
N PRO A 25 25.61 23.97 10.59
CA PRO A 25 24.44 23.18 10.31
C PRO A 25 24.84 21.74 9.95
N ASN A 26 24.04 20.77 10.40
CA ASN A 26 24.30 19.35 10.18
C ASN A 26 24.03 18.89 8.72
N THR A 27 23.45 19.74 7.86
CA THR A 27 23.05 19.39 6.49
C THR A 27 23.18 20.60 5.56
N GLU A 28 23.45 20.35 4.27
CA GLU A 28 23.56 21.38 3.19
C GLU A 28 22.26 22.20 2.97
N SER A 29 21.14 21.74 3.55
CA SER A 29 19.78 22.29 3.42
C SER A 29 19.41 23.47 4.32
N SER A 30 20.39 24.05 5.02
CA SER A 30 20.20 24.80 6.26
C SER A 30 20.23 26.33 6.14
N GLN A 31 20.26 26.85 4.91
CA GLN A 31 20.12 28.29 4.66
C GLN A 31 18.80 28.79 5.26
N VAL A 32 18.92 29.68 6.24
CA VAL A 32 17.78 30.27 6.96
C VAL A 32 17.15 31.35 6.10
N ILE A 33 15.85 31.22 5.80
CA ILE A 33 15.09 32.23 5.05
C ILE A 33 14.44 33.21 6.02
N HIS A 34 13.77 32.68 7.04
CA HIS A 34 13.06 33.46 8.05
C HIS A 34 13.48 33.00 9.43
N GLY A 35 13.51 33.91 10.40
CA GLY A 35 13.81 33.52 11.77
C GLY A 35 13.32 34.54 12.78
N VAL A 36 12.96 34.03 13.95
CA VAL A 36 12.61 34.82 15.13
C VAL A 36 13.61 34.45 16.22
N SER A 37 14.17 35.46 16.87
CA SER A 37 15.18 35.28 17.91
C SER A 37 14.73 35.88 19.22
N GLU A 38 15.00 35.17 20.29
CA GLU A 38 14.86 35.61 21.68
C GLU A 38 16.26 35.73 22.28
N VAL A 39 16.49 36.82 23.00
CA VAL A 39 17.77 37.14 23.63
C VAL A 39 17.54 37.36 25.12
N ILE A 40 18.28 36.63 25.95
CA ILE A 40 18.24 36.73 27.41
C ILE A 40 19.64 37.09 27.91
N ARG A 41 19.77 38.19 28.64
CA ARG A 41 21.00 38.52 29.38
C ARG A 41 21.06 37.67 30.64
N LYS A 42 22.18 37.00 30.86
CA LYS A 42 22.46 36.20 32.06
C LYS A 42 23.10 37.05 33.16
N PRO A 43 23.11 36.57 34.43
CA PRO A 43 23.71 37.30 35.55
C PRO A 43 25.23 37.53 35.44
N ASP A 44 25.92 36.76 34.60
CA ASP A 44 27.36 36.86 34.33
C ASP A 44 27.69 37.82 33.17
N ASP A 45 26.73 38.66 32.76
CA ASP A 45 26.81 39.54 31.59
C ASP A 45 26.99 38.84 30.24
N SER A 46 26.86 37.51 30.20
CA SER A 46 26.75 36.76 28.94
C SER A 46 25.31 36.75 28.41
N TYR A 47 25.14 36.37 27.15
CA TYR A 47 23.82 36.28 26.51
C TYR A 47 23.46 34.84 26.14
N ALA A 48 22.20 34.48 26.33
CA ALA A 48 21.57 33.31 25.75
C ALA A 48 20.68 33.75 24.60
N VAL A 49 20.97 33.26 23.40
CA VAL A 49 20.23 33.51 22.17
C VAL A 49 19.57 32.22 21.74
N ARG A 50 18.24 32.25 21.58
CA ARG A 50 17.45 31.17 21.00
C ARG A 50 16.83 31.68 19.73
N ALA A 51 17.04 31.02 18.61
CA ALA A 51 16.47 31.41 17.34
C ALA A 51 15.72 30.25 16.69
N ALA A 52 14.42 30.42 16.49
CA ALA A 52 13.63 29.53 15.65
C ALA A 52 13.69 30.05 14.22
N ALA A 53 14.13 29.21 13.29
CA ALA A 53 14.38 29.56 11.90
C ALA A 53 13.72 28.58 10.94
N LEU A 54 13.18 29.08 9.84
CA LEU A 54 12.69 28.30 8.71
C LEU A 54 13.79 28.22 7.66
N THR A 55 14.15 27.00 7.27
CA THR A 55 15.18 26.75 6.26
C THR A 55 14.58 26.77 4.86
N ARG A 56 15.45 26.83 3.84
CA ARG A 56 15.08 26.66 2.43
C ARG A 56 14.46 25.31 2.09
N SER A 57 14.63 24.34 2.97
CA SER A 57 14.06 23.00 2.87
C SER A 57 12.67 22.86 3.48
N ASP A 58 12.09 23.99 3.91
CA ASP A 58 10.83 24.07 4.67
C ASP A 58 10.91 23.36 6.02
N ASP A 59 12.11 23.26 6.60
CA ASP A 59 12.30 22.67 7.92
C ASP A 59 12.37 23.79 8.97
N TRP A 60 11.74 23.56 10.14
CA TRP A 60 11.99 24.42 11.30
C TRP A 60 13.20 23.92 12.05
N VAL A 61 14.11 24.84 12.37
CA VAL A 61 15.26 24.57 13.22
C VAL A 61 15.26 25.52 14.41
N LEU A 62 15.62 25.00 15.59
CA LEU A 62 15.92 25.82 16.76
C LEU A 62 17.42 25.84 16.98
N VAL A 63 18.01 27.04 16.94
CA VAL A 63 19.42 27.27 17.19
C VAL A 63 19.59 27.95 18.55
N ARG A 64 20.48 27.44 19.39
CA ARG A 64 20.82 27.99 20.72
C ARG A 64 22.29 28.34 20.75
N ASN A 65 22.63 29.62 20.81
CA ASN A 65 24.03 30.07 20.84
C ASN A 65 24.90 29.38 19.76
N GLY A 66 24.41 29.28 18.52
CA GLY A 66 25.11 28.61 17.42
C GLY A 66 24.88 27.09 17.31
N ASP A 67 24.40 26.43 18.36
CA ASP A 67 24.15 24.98 18.36
C ASP A 67 22.73 24.64 17.88
N LEU A 68 22.60 23.70 16.95
CA LEU A 68 21.30 23.17 16.53
C LEU A 68 20.68 22.32 17.65
N ALA A 69 19.64 22.84 18.30
CA ALA A 69 18.95 22.17 19.39
C ALA A 69 17.94 21.12 18.90
N TRP A 70 17.18 21.43 17.85
CA TRP A 70 16.31 20.48 17.17
C TRP A 70 16.04 20.92 15.73
N SER A 71 15.67 19.95 14.89
CA SER A 71 15.14 20.17 13.54
C SER A 71 13.82 19.42 13.40
N ARG A 72 12.86 20.05 12.71
CA ARG A 72 11.54 19.51 12.42
C ARG A 72 11.26 19.64 10.93
N PRO A 73 11.18 18.53 10.18
CA PRO A 73 11.00 18.57 8.74
C PRO A 73 9.54 18.83 8.35
N GLU A 74 9.09 20.09 8.43
CA GLU A 74 7.73 20.45 8.02
C GLU A 74 7.50 20.38 6.51
N GLY A 75 8.55 20.20 5.72
CA GLY A 75 8.43 19.91 4.31
C GLY A 75 7.53 18.71 4.01
N LEU A 76 7.39 17.76 4.95
CA LEU A 76 6.52 16.58 4.84
C LEU A 76 5.01 16.87 4.93
N THR A 77 4.60 18.02 5.49
CA THR A 77 3.17 18.38 5.78
C THR A 77 2.29 18.64 4.56
N GLY A 78 2.79 18.33 3.37
CA GLY A 78 2.09 18.51 2.11
C GLY A 78 2.34 17.34 1.17
N ALA A 79 2.40 16.12 1.69
CA ALA A 79 2.55 14.92 0.89
C ALA A 79 1.33 14.79 -0.05
N VAL A 80 1.60 14.70 -1.35
CA VAL A 80 0.56 14.65 -2.40
C VAL A 80 0.54 13.34 -3.17
N ALA A 81 1.66 12.59 -3.15
CA ALA A 81 1.78 11.26 -3.72
C ALA A 81 2.84 10.47 -2.94
N ALA A 82 2.64 9.16 -2.82
CA ALA A 82 3.61 8.27 -2.19
C ALA A 82 3.67 6.92 -2.92
N ALA A 83 4.83 6.26 -2.85
CA ALA A 83 5.03 4.91 -3.33
C ALA A 83 6.03 4.18 -2.43
N PHE A 84 5.90 2.86 -2.33
CA PHE A 84 6.93 2.04 -1.69
C PHE A 84 8.05 1.73 -2.69
N ALA A 85 9.28 1.69 -2.20
CA ALA A 85 10.44 1.21 -2.93
C ALA A 85 11.13 0.09 -2.15
N GLU A 86 11.48 -0.99 -2.85
CA GLU A 86 12.31 -2.05 -2.32
C GLU A 86 13.79 -1.66 -2.39
N PHE A 87 14.57 -2.22 -1.47
CA PHE A 87 16.02 -2.13 -1.59
C PHE A 87 16.47 -3.07 -2.72
N PRO A 88 17.32 -2.58 -3.65
CA PRO A 88 17.83 -3.43 -4.72
C PRO A 88 18.49 -4.65 -4.10
N GLU A 89 18.13 -5.83 -4.61
CA GLU A 89 18.74 -7.09 -4.19
C GLU A 89 20.27 -7.00 -4.41
N ASN A 90 21.06 -7.72 -3.62
CA ASN A 90 22.43 -8.00 -4.02
C ASN A 90 22.35 -8.87 -5.29
N VAL A 91 22.26 -8.21 -6.45
CA VAL A 91 22.08 -8.76 -7.81
C VAL A 91 23.13 -9.84 -8.13
N GLN A 92 24.17 -9.96 -7.31
CA GLN A 92 25.19 -11.00 -7.37
C GLN A 92 24.61 -12.42 -7.29
N TYR A 93 23.63 -12.71 -6.43
CA TYR A 93 23.10 -14.09 -6.33
C TYR A 93 22.20 -14.44 -7.53
N ALA A 94 21.33 -13.52 -7.95
CA ALA A 94 20.47 -13.71 -9.12
C ALA A 94 21.29 -13.87 -10.41
N LYS A 95 22.31 -13.01 -10.62
CA LYS A 95 23.24 -13.12 -11.77
C LYS A 95 24.01 -14.43 -11.77
N VAL A 96 24.49 -14.88 -10.60
CA VAL A 96 25.18 -16.17 -10.48
C VAL A 96 24.25 -17.33 -10.82
N LEU A 97 22.99 -17.28 -10.40
CA LEU A 97 21.99 -18.31 -10.73
C LEU A 97 21.64 -18.31 -12.22
N GLU A 98 21.55 -17.13 -12.85
CA GLU A 98 21.38 -17.00 -14.30
C GLU A 98 22.59 -17.56 -15.05
N GLU A 99 23.81 -17.26 -14.62
CA GLU A 99 25.04 -17.83 -15.19
C GLU A 99 25.07 -19.36 -15.06
N GLU A 100 24.66 -19.91 -13.91
CA GLU A 100 24.54 -21.35 -13.70
C GLU A 100 23.51 -21.99 -14.64
N ALA A 101 22.36 -21.33 -14.85
CA ALA A 101 21.27 -21.82 -15.69
C ALA A 101 21.63 -21.90 -17.19
N HIS A 102 22.53 -21.02 -17.67
CA HIS A 102 22.99 -21.01 -19.06
C HIS A 102 24.24 -21.88 -19.29
N SER A 103 24.78 -22.50 -18.24
CA SER A 103 25.96 -23.36 -18.31
C SER A 103 25.60 -24.86 -18.40
N ASN A 104 26.54 -25.70 -18.85
CA ASN A 104 26.32 -27.15 -18.84
C ASN A 104 26.26 -27.70 -17.40
N VAL A 105 25.59 -28.84 -17.19
CA VAL A 105 25.32 -29.40 -15.86
C VAL A 105 26.60 -29.59 -15.01
N VAL A 106 27.70 -29.99 -15.64
CA VAL A 106 28.98 -30.22 -14.94
C VAL A 106 29.62 -28.89 -14.52
N ALA A 107 29.64 -27.90 -15.41
CA ALA A 107 30.13 -26.56 -15.12
C ALA A 107 29.31 -25.89 -14.02
N ALA A 108 27.98 -25.98 -14.09
CA ALA A 108 27.08 -25.50 -13.04
C ALA A 108 27.37 -26.17 -11.68
N TYR A 109 27.61 -27.48 -11.68
CA TYR A 109 27.94 -28.22 -10.45
C TYR A 109 29.31 -27.80 -9.88
N VAL A 110 30.34 -27.68 -10.72
CA VAL A 110 31.67 -27.22 -10.30
C VAL A 110 31.59 -25.79 -9.76
N HIS A 111 30.87 -24.91 -10.44
CA HIS A 111 30.63 -23.53 -10.00
C HIS A 111 29.94 -23.49 -8.63
N ARG A 112 28.90 -24.30 -8.43
CA ARG A 112 28.18 -24.43 -7.16
C ARG A 112 29.09 -24.89 -6.01
N VAL A 113 29.94 -25.89 -6.25
CA VAL A 113 30.89 -26.40 -5.24
C VAL A 113 31.93 -25.34 -4.90
N GLN A 114 32.49 -24.65 -5.90
CA GLN A 114 33.44 -23.54 -5.67
C GLN A 114 32.80 -22.40 -4.87
N ARG A 115 31.55 -22.05 -5.17
CA ARG A 115 30.78 -21.07 -4.39
C ARG A 115 30.58 -21.52 -2.95
N HIS A 116 30.16 -22.76 -2.72
CA HIS A 116 30.01 -23.28 -1.36
C HIS A 116 31.33 -23.32 -0.57
N LEU A 117 32.45 -23.63 -1.24
CA LEU A 117 33.78 -23.54 -0.64
C LEU A 117 34.16 -22.11 -0.29
N LYS A 118 33.79 -21.13 -1.12
CA LYS A 118 33.98 -19.71 -0.82
C LYS A 118 33.07 -19.22 0.32
N ASP A 119 31.81 -19.65 0.33
CA ASP A 119 30.85 -19.33 1.40
C ASP A 119 31.32 -19.92 2.76
N LEU A 120 32.02 -21.07 2.74
CA LEU A 120 32.64 -21.68 3.92
C LEU A 120 33.70 -20.80 4.59
N GLU A 121 34.32 -19.86 3.86
CA GLU A 121 35.24 -18.88 4.47
C GLU A 121 34.53 -17.99 5.50
N GLN A 122 33.22 -17.78 5.38
CA GLN A 122 32.40 -17.02 6.32
C GLN A 122 31.88 -17.86 7.50
N LEU A 123 32.09 -19.18 7.48
CA LEU A 123 31.61 -20.10 8.52
C LEU A 123 32.17 -19.76 9.92
N PRO A 124 33.46 -19.43 10.11
CA PRO A 124 33.99 -19.09 11.43
C PRO A 124 33.29 -17.89 12.07
N ASP A 125 33.07 -16.82 11.29
CA ASP A 125 32.36 -15.62 11.74
C ASP A 125 30.89 -15.93 12.06
N TRP A 126 30.25 -16.78 11.24
CA TRP A 126 28.89 -17.24 11.50
C TRP A 126 28.79 -18.05 12.80
N LEU A 127 29.70 -19.02 13.02
CA LEU A 127 29.75 -19.83 14.24
C LEU A 127 30.00 -18.97 15.48
N ALA A 128 30.90 -17.99 15.38
CA ALA A 128 31.16 -17.03 16.46
C ALA A 128 29.92 -16.21 16.82
N SER A 129 29.00 -15.99 15.88
CA SER A 129 27.75 -15.26 16.13
C SER A 129 26.64 -16.07 16.80
N ILE A 130 26.72 -17.42 16.81
CA ILE A 130 25.65 -18.28 17.33
C ILE A 130 25.34 -18.05 18.82
N PRO A 131 26.33 -18.01 19.75
CA PRO A 131 26.02 -17.84 21.17
C PRO A 131 25.26 -16.56 21.44
N GLN A 132 25.67 -15.45 20.81
CA GLN A 132 25.03 -14.15 20.96
C GLN A 132 23.61 -14.15 20.38
N ARG A 133 23.40 -14.75 19.19
CA ARG A 133 22.06 -14.92 18.58
C ARG A 133 21.13 -15.75 19.45
N LEU A 134 21.66 -16.79 20.08
CA LEU A 134 20.87 -17.71 20.90
C LEU A 134 20.44 -17.00 22.20
N ILE A 135 21.36 -16.30 22.87
CA ILE A 135 21.07 -15.49 24.06
C ILE A 135 20.07 -14.37 23.73
N SER A 136 20.26 -13.63 22.64
CA SER A 136 19.34 -12.55 22.24
C SER A 136 17.94 -13.10 21.91
N SER A 137 17.87 -14.26 21.26
CA SER A 137 16.61 -14.90 20.92
C SER A 137 15.82 -15.38 22.14
N ILE A 138 16.51 -15.81 23.23
CA ILE A 138 15.89 -16.32 24.46
C ILE A 138 15.47 -15.18 25.38
N THR A 139 16.33 -14.17 25.54
CA THR A 139 16.09 -13.05 26.46
C THR A 139 15.08 -12.04 25.92
N GLY A 140 14.64 -12.20 24.66
CA GLY A 140 13.71 -11.28 24.01
C GLY A 140 14.32 -9.91 23.74
N SER A 141 15.62 -9.73 23.97
CA SER A 141 16.37 -8.58 23.49
C SER A 141 16.60 -8.79 22.00
N ASP A 142 15.55 -8.57 21.19
CA ASP A 142 15.70 -8.23 19.78
C ASP A 142 16.47 -6.90 19.72
N ALA A 143 17.77 -6.93 20.02
CA ALA A 143 18.67 -5.97 19.43
C ALA A 143 18.78 -6.46 17.98
N PRO A 144 18.13 -5.80 16.99
CA PRO A 144 18.63 -5.94 15.65
C PRO A 144 20.12 -5.61 15.78
N VAL A 145 20.98 -6.45 15.21
CA VAL A 145 22.31 -5.97 14.87
C VAL A 145 22.01 -4.73 14.01
N LYS A 146 22.11 -3.53 14.60
CA LYS A 146 21.85 -2.27 13.92
C LYS A 146 22.94 -2.19 12.86
N LYS A 147 22.65 -2.77 11.69
CA LYS A 147 23.39 -2.46 10.49
C LYS A 147 22.97 -1.03 10.19
N ASP A 148 23.83 -0.09 10.53
CA ASP A 148 23.63 1.30 10.15
C ASP A 148 23.53 1.37 8.62
N GLY A 149 22.53 2.09 8.13
CA GLY A 149 22.26 2.26 6.72
C GLY A 149 21.04 1.50 6.20
N LEU A 150 20.71 1.80 4.95
CA LEU A 150 19.56 1.27 4.23
C LEU A 150 19.81 -0.18 3.81
N HIS A 151 19.02 -1.11 4.34
CA HIS A 151 19.17 -2.53 4.03
C HIS A 151 17.84 -3.28 4.10
N ARG A 152 17.72 -4.30 3.25
CA ARG A 152 16.61 -5.25 3.28
C ARG A 152 16.72 -6.18 4.49
N ASP A 153 15.61 -6.43 5.16
CA ASP A 153 15.50 -7.47 6.19
C ASP A 153 15.01 -8.79 5.60
N SER A 154 15.15 -9.89 6.35
CA SER A 154 14.74 -11.23 5.88
C SER A 154 13.22 -11.38 5.71
N PHE A 155 12.42 -10.54 6.36
CA PHE A 155 10.95 -10.61 6.32
C PHE A 155 10.32 -9.56 5.39
N GLY A 156 11.12 -8.67 4.79
CA GLY A 156 10.65 -7.61 3.90
C GLY A 156 9.83 -6.53 4.61
N PHE A 157 10.06 -6.31 5.90
CA PHE A 157 9.48 -5.20 6.65
C PHE A 157 10.18 -3.87 6.38
N ASN A 158 11.46 -3.91 6.04
CA ASN A 158 12.25 -2.73 5.73
C ASN A 158 12.04 -2.40 4.26
N LYS A 159 11.28 -1.33 4.01
CA LYS A 159 11.11 -0.70 2.69
C LYS A 159 11.31 0.81 2.85
N LEU A 160 11.51 1.49 1.72
CA LEU A 160 11.46 2.95 1.67
C LEU A 160 10.06 3.41 1.29
N ALA A 161 9.54 4.43 1.97
CA ALA A 161 8.41 5.22 1.47
C ALA A 161 8.97 6.44 0.74
N ILE A 162 8.74 6.53 -0.56
CA ILE A 162 9.05 7.70 -1.35
C ILE A 162 7.85 8.63 -1.35
N LEU A 163 8.04 9.89 -0.95
CA LEU A 163 6.98 10.89 -0.92
C LEU A 163 7.31 12.10 -1.77
N ALA A 164 6.34 12.53 -2.58
CA ALA A 164 6.36 13.81 -3.26
C ALA A 164 5.50 14.82 -2.50
N THR A 165 5.98 16.05 -2.36
CA THR A 165 5.29 17.11 -1.60
C THR A 165 4.87 18.25 -2.49
N ARG A 166 3.75 18.90 -2.17
CA ARG A 166 3.22 20.07 -2.91
C ARG A 166 4.20 21.25 -3.03
N ARG A 167 5.31 21.24 -2.28
CA ARG A 167 6.36 22.27 -2.32
C ARG A 167 7.51 21.93 -3.27
N GLY A 168 7.40 20.84 -4.05
CA GLY A 168 8.42 20.45 -5.04
C GLY A 168 9.58 19.64 -4.46
N ARG A 169 9.45 19.12 -3.23
CA ARG A 169 10.48 18.25 -2.61
C ARG A 169 10.04 16.79 -2.61
N VAL A 170 11.03 15.91 -2.71
CA VAL A 170 10.89 14.45 -2.65
C VAL A 170 11.66 13.93 -1.44
N TYR A 171 11.07 12.98 -0.71
CA TYR A 171 11.66 12.38 0.49
C TYR A 171 11.71 10.87 0.35
N GLY A 172 12.79 10.26 0.86
CA GLY A 172 12.86 8.83 1.14
C GLY A 172 12.80 8.60 2.65
N LEU A 173 11.76 7.93 3.12
CA LEU A 173 11.60 7.56 4.53
C LEU A 173 11.93 6.09 4.74
N ASP A 174 12.81 5.81 5.70
CA ASP A 174 13.12 4.44 6.14
C ASP A 174 12.06 3.94 7.12
N ILE A 175 11.15 3.11 6.62
CA ILE A 175 10.03 2.56 7.40
C ILE A 175 10.55 1.54 8.43
N GLY A 176 11.64 0.85 8.12
CA GLY A 176 12.31 -0.08 9.05
C GLY A 176 12.90 0.63 10.27
N ASN A 177 13.30 1.89 10.10
CA ASN A 177 13.84 2.75 11.15
C ASN A 177 12.85 3.85 11.58
N HIS A 178 11.60 3.45 11.86
CA HIS A 178 10.55 4.32 12.41
C HIS A 178 10.24 5.57 11.57
N GLY A 179 10.38 5.49 10.24
CA GLY A 179 10.09 6.59 9.33
C GLY A 179 11.16 7.68 9.32
N LYS A 180 12.39 7.38 9.74
CA LYS A 180 13.50 8.34 9.67
C LYS A 180 13.70 8.80 8.23
N VAL A 181 13.84 10.11 8.02
CA VAL A 181 14.22 10.68 6.72
C VAL A 181 15.61 10.18 6.35
N ALA A 182 15.69 9.33 5.35
CA ALA A 182 16.95 8.80 4.83
C ALA A 182 17.64 9.82 3.91
N TRP A 183 16.85 10.50 3.09
CA TRP A 183 17.29 11.58 2.20
C TRP A 183 16.12 12.51 1.86
N SER A 184 16.45 13.71 1.39
CA SER A 184 15.49 14.70 0.92
C SER A 184 16.09 15.52 -0.22
N SER A 185 15.37 15.61 -1.34
CA SER A 185 15.84 16.24 -2.57
C SER A 185 14.83 17.27 -3.05
N ALA A 186 15.31 18.46 -3.40
CA ALA A 186 14.47 19.48 -4.03
C ALA A 186 14.39 19.20 -5.54
N ALA A 187 13.23 18.76 -6.01
CA ALA A 187 13.00 18.48 -7.43
C ALA A 187 12.68 19.75 -8.21
N PHE A 188 11.78 20.58 -7.65
CA PHE A 188 11.32 21.81 -8.29
C PHE A 188 11.27 22.97 -7.27
N ALA A 189 11.63 24.17 -7.72
CA ALA A 189 11.47 25.39 -6.94
C ALA A 189 10.07 25.98 -7.18
N ILE A 190 9.12 25.67 -6.30
CA ILE A 190 7.73 26.10 -6.45
C ILE A 190 7.55 27.56 -5.96
N PRO A 191 6.99 28.48 -6.77
CA PRO A 191 6.73 29.85 -6.35
C PRO A 191 5.75 29.95 -5.17
N SER A 192 5.88 31.01 -4.37
CA SER A 192 4.97 31.27 -3.25
C SER A 192 3.51 31.38 -3.74
N GLY A 193 2.61 30.62 -3.12
CA GLY A 193 1.19 30.57 -3.46
C GLY A 193 0.83 29.54 -4.55
N GLN A 194 1.81 28.89 -5.17
CA GLN A 194 1.59 27.77 -6.08
C GLN A 194 1.88 26.43 -5.39
N THR A 195 1.41 25.34 -5.98
CA THR A 195 1.62 23.98 -5.49
C THR A 195 2.00 23.07 -6.63
N TRP A 196 2.96 22.17 -6.38
CA TRP A 196 3.25 21.06 -7.28
C TRP A 196 2.08 20.08 -7.31
N ASP A 197 1.38 20.04 -8.44
CA ASP A 197 0.23 19.16 -8.68
C ASP A 197 0.73 17.85 -9.31
N VAL A 198 1.15 16.93 -8.44
CA VAL A 198 1.65 15.60 -8.84
C VAL A 198 0.48 14.74 -9.33
N LYS A 199 0.59 14.23 -10.56
CA LYS A 199 -0.40 13.32 -11.17
C LYS A 199 -0.04 11.85 -11.06
N GLY A 200 1.24 11.52 -10.94
CA GLY A 200 1.68 10.14 -10.82
C GLY A 200 3.06 9.98 -10.20
N ILE A 201 3.24 8.85 -9.53
CA ILE A 201 4.52 8.38 -8.98
C ILE A 201 4.65 6.89 -9.31
N PHE A 202 5.80 6.49 -9.82
CA PHE A 202 6.08 5.10 -10.17
C PHE A 202 7.49 4.73 -9.73
N VAL A 203 7.63 3.55 -9.11
CA VAL A 203 8.91 3.02 -8.65
C VAL A 203 9.27 1.80 -9.48
N GLU A 204 10.45 1.86 -10.11
CA GLU A 204 11.07 0.76 -10.82
C GLU A 204 12.07 0.06 -9.90
N ASP A 205 11.61 -0.88 -9.08
CA ASP A 205 12.43 -1.53 -8.05
C ASP A 205 13.70 -2.19 -8.63
N HIS A 206 13.59 -2.80 -9.81
CA HIS A 206 14.69 -3.49 -10.50
C HIS A 206 15.83 -2.53 -10.94
N ARG A 207 15.51 -1.26 -11.21
CA ARG A 207 16.50 -0.21 -11.53
C ARG A 207 16.83 0.68 -10.34
N GLY A 208 16.06 0.61 -9.27
CA GLY A 208 16.17 1.49 -8.10
C GLY A 208 15.85 2.94 -8.44
N LEU A 209 14.89 3.17 -9.33
CA LEU A 209 14.48 4.50 -9.80
C LEU A 209 13.05 4.82 -9.40
N VAL A 210 12.78 6.10 -9.15
CA VAL A 210 11.42 6.63 -8.99
C VAL A 210 11.19 7.74 -10.01
N THR A 211 10.08 7.65 -10.72
CA THR A 211 9.61 8.64 -11.69
C THR A 211 8.38 9.33 -11.13
N ILE A 212 8.40 10.66 -11.06
CA ILE A 212 7.27 11.48 -10.60
C ILE A 212 6.91 12.48 -11.70
N ARG A 213 5.61 12.57 -12.03
CA ARG A 213 5.07 13.47 -13.07
C ARG A 213 4.11 14.48 -12.45
N GLY A 214 4.26 15.74 -12.84
CA GLY A 214 3.34 16.82 -12.49
C GLY A 214 2.42 17.22 -13.63
N SER A 215 1.43 18.05 -13.34
CA SER A 215 0.34 18.39 -14.26
C SER A 215 0.72 19.37 -15.37
N ASN A 216 1.80 20.13 -15.22
CA ASN A 216 2.32 21.03 -16.24
C ASN A 216 3.31 20.34 -17.20
N GLY A 217 3.41 19.01 -17.15
CA GLY A 217 4.28 18.21 -18.01
C GLY A 217 5.72 18.11 -17.52
N GLU A 218 6.00 18.61 -16.32
CA GLU A 218 7.27 18.41 -15.62
C GLU A 218 7.41 16.98 -15.09
N GLN A 219 8.64 16.48 -15.08
CA GLN A 219 8.96 15.13 -14.60
C GLN A 219 10.29 15.16 -13.85
N VAL A 220 10.40 14.35 -12.79
CA VAL A 220 11.67 14.09 -12.11
C VAL A 220 11.90 12.59 -11.99
N VAL A 221 13.13 12.16 -12.26
CA VAL A 221 13.60 10.79 -12.04
C VAL A 221 14.74 10.82 -11.03
N ALA A 222 14.60 10.08 -9.93
CA ALA A 222 15.59 10.02 -8.86
C ALA A 222 15.91 8.56 -8.47
N LYS A 223 17.10 8.34 -7.90
CA LYS A 223 17.45 7.06 -7.29
C LYS A 223 16.67 6.87 -5.99
N THR A 224 16.04 5.71 -5.80
CA THR A 224 15.19 5.42 -4.62
C THR A 224 15.99 5.41 -3.32
N THR A 225 17.23 4.92 -3.35
CA THR A 225 18.05 4.74 -2.14
C THR A 225 18.80 5.99 -1.70
N THR A 226 19.25 6.83 -2.64
CA THR A 226 20.07 8.01 -2.34
C THR A 226 19.32 9.33 -2.48
N GLY A 227 18.21 9.36 -3.23
CA GLY A 227 17.52 10.59 -3.60
C GLY A 227 18.23 11.41 -4.67
N GLU A 228 19.34 10.91 -5.22
CA GLU A 228 20.07 11.60 -6.29
C GLU A 228 19.17 11.72 -7.52
N ILE A 229 18.97 12.95 -7.97
CA ILE A 229 18.17 13.26 -9.14
C ILE A 229 18.99 12.99 -10.39
N ILE A 230 18.51 12.08 -11.24
CA ILE A 230 19.16 11.69 -12.50
C ILE A 230 18.66 12.55 -13.65
N GLU A 231 17.36 12.84 -13.66
CA GLU A 231 16.71 13.59 -14.73
C GLU A 231 15.68 14.55 -14.15
N VAL A 232 15.67 15.77 -14.67
CA VAL A 232 14.63 16.76 -14.42
C VAL A 232 14.18 17.31 -15.76
N LEU A 233 12.92 17.10 -16.09
CA LEU A 233 12.25 17.74 -17.20
C LEU A 233 11.41 18.91 -16.64
N PRO A 234 11.64 20.15 -17.11
CA PRO A 234 10.92 21.31 -16.61
C PRO A 234 9.47 21.34 -17.09
N GLU A 235 8.69 22.28 -16.59
CA GLU A 235 7.33 22.54 -17.07
C GLU A 235 7.31 22.76 -18.60
N GLY A 236 6.31 22.19 -19.27
CA GLY A 236 6.18 22.24 -20.72
C GLY A 236 7.06 21.26 -21.51
N ALA A 237 7.89 20.44 -20.84
CA ALA A 237 8.62 19.36 -21.52
C ALA A 237 7.66 18.31 -22.10
N TRP A 238 6.61 17.98 -21.36
CA TRP A 238 5.45 17.24 -21.87
C TRP A 238 4.24 18.17 -21.99
N PRO A 239 3.23 17.80 -22.80
CA PRO A 239 1.91 18.43 -22.74
C PRO A 239 1.34 18.36 -21.32
N LYS A 240 0.35 19.22 -21.03
CA LYS A 240 -0.35 19.19 -19.74
C LYS A 240 -0.91 17.80 -19.45
N VAL A 241 -0.63 17.29 -18.26
CA VAL A 241 -0.99 15.95 -17.81
C VAL A 241 -2.18 16.07 -16.84
N GLU A 242 -3.26 15.35 -17.14
CA GLU A 242 -4.44 15.29 -16.29
C GLU A 242 -4.39 14.06 -15.36
N ALA A 243 -3.90 12.94 -15.89
CA ALA A 243 -3.77 11.67 -15.18
C ALA A 243 -2.54 10.89 -15.65
N THR A 244 -2.22 9.81 -14.96
CA THR A 244 -1.17 8.88 -15.38
C THR A 244 -1.62 7.44 -15.22
N ALA A 245 -1.07 6.53 -16.02
CA ALA A 245 -1.27 5.09 -15.88
C ALA A 245 0.08 4.38 -15.88
N ILE A 246 0.20 3.31 -15.09
CA ILE A 246 1.35 2.39 -15.18
C ILE A 246 1.00 1.36 -16.25
N VAL A 247 1.85 1.25 -17.27
CA VAL A 247 1.62 0.38 -18.43
C VAL A 247 2.84 -0.49 -18.70
N ASP A 248 2.60 -1.67 -19.26
CA ASP A 248 3.66 -2.58 -19.73
C ASP A 248 4.00 -2.21 -21.19
N SER A 249 5.28 -2.33 -21.55
CA SER A 249 5.76 -2.14 -22.92
C SER A 249 6.94 -3.07 -23.20
N ALA A 250 7.39 -3.14 -24.45
CA ALA A 250 8.58 -3.92 -24.82
C ALA A 250 9.85 -3.48 -24.06
N SER A 251 9.92 -2.20 -23.65
CA SER A 251 11.01 -1.65 -22.83
C SER A 251 10.82 -1.80 -21.32
N GLY A 252 9.73 -2.44 -20.89
CA GLY A 252 9.35 -2.62 -19.49
C GLY A 252 8.23 -1.67 -19.05
N GLN A 253 7.96 -1.69 -17.75
CA GLN A 253 6.92 -0.85 -17.14
C GLN A 253 7.32 0.61 -17.09
N TRP A 254 6.37 1.48 -17.39
CA TRP A 254 6.60 2.92 -17.28
C TRP A 254 5.31 3.69 -16.95
N LEU A 255 5.50 4.94 -16.53
CA LEU A 255 4.40 5.83 -16.15
C LEU A 255 3.97 6.67 -17.36
N LEU A 256 2.90 6.23 -18.02
CA LEU A 256 2.27 6.88 -19.17
C LEU A 256 1.60 8.20 -18.76
N PRO A 257 2.00 9.35 -19.33
CA PRO A 257 1.26 10.59 -19.15
C PRO A 257 -0.02 10.59 -20.00
N ILE A 258 -1.14 10.90 -19.38
CA ILE A 258 -2.42 11.09 -20.07
C ILE A 258 -2.72 12.59 -20.04
N GLY A 259 -2.75 13.20 -21.21
CA GLY A 259 -3.02 14.61 -21.37
C GLY A 259 -4.49 14.96 -21.14
N VAL A 260 -4.77 16.26 -21.22
CA VAL A 260 -6.13 16.79 -21.14
C VAL A 260 -7.03 16.09 -22.16
N ASP A 261 -8.27 15.80 -21.77
CA ASP A 261 -9.27 15.13 -22.61
C ASP A 261 -8.99 13.63 -22.86
N GLY A 262 -8.06 13.05 -22.11
CA GLY A 262 -7.66 11.67 -22.25
C GLY A 262 -6.70 11.41 -23.41
N LYS A 263 -6.06 12.44 -23.97
CA LYS A 263 -5.13 12.30 -25.10
C LYS A 263 -3.74 11.92 -24.63
N VAL A 264 -3.20 10.82 -25.14
CA VAL A 264 -1.83 10.35 -24.85
C VAL A 264 -0.82 10.92 -25.84
N GLY A 265 -1.22 11.08 -27.10
CA GLY A 265 -0.32 11.49 -28.19
C GLY A 265 0.47 10.33 -28.80
N ASP A 266 1.44 10.66 -29.66
CA ASP A 266 2.27 9.66 -30.35
C ASP A 266 3.32 9.10 -29.38
N VAL A 267 3.35 7.78 -29.20
CA VAL A 267 4.28 7.08 -28.31
C VAL A 267 5.34 6.37 -29.16
N PRO A 268 6.64 6.36 -28.79
CA PRO A 268 7.64 5.56 -29.49
C PRO A 268 7.27 4.07 -29.53
N ALA A 269 7.56 3.37 -30.63
CA ALA A 269 7.13 1.98 -30.82
C ALA A 269 7.54 1.04 -29.67
N GLU A 270 8.74 1.22 -29.10
CA GLU A 270 9.25 0.41 -27.99
C GLU A 270 8.51 0.65 -26.66
N TRP A 271 7.86 1.81 -26.51
CA TRP A 271 7.16 2.22 -25.28
C TRP A 271 5.65 2.09 -25.43
N THR A 272 5.19 1.50 -26.54
CA THR A 272 3.77 1.27 -26.80
C THR A 272 3.17 0.42 -25.68
N PRO A 273 2.09 0.89 -25.03
CA PRO A 273 1.37 0.11 -24.04
C PRO A 273 0.85 -1.22 -24.62
N GLU A 274 0.99 -2.30 -23.86
CA GLU A 274 0.46 -3.61 -24.24
C GLU A 274 -1.02 -3.80 -23.85
N GLN A 275 -1.48 -3.10 -22.81
CA GLN A 275 -2.82 -3.26 -22.25
C GLN A 275 -3.73 -2.10 -22.60
N THR A 276 -5.04 -2.31 -22.79
CA THR A 276 -6.03 -1.23 -22.98
C THR A 276 -6.01 -0.23 -21.81
N VAL A 277 -5.90 1.06 -22.13
CA VAL A 277 -5.81 2.15 -21.15
C VAL A 277 -7.15 2.87 -21.10
N VAL A 278 -7.70 3.00 -19.90
CA VAL A 278 -8.97 3.71 -19.68
C VAL A 278 -8.69 5.16 -19.29
N VAL A 279 -9.27 6.08 -20.03
CA VAL A 279 -9.10 7.53 -19.82
C VAL A 279 -10.45 8.22 -19.64
N ARG A 280 -10.43 9.37 -18.96
CA ARG A 280 -11.59 10.28 -18.89
C ARG A 280 -11.79 10.97 -20.23
N SER A 281 -13.05 11.18 -20.61
CA SER A 281 -13.44 11.85 -21.86
C SER A 281 -13.98 13.25 -21.59
N THR A 282 -13.88 14.13 -22.59
CA THR A 282 -14.39 15.53 -22.58
C THR A 282 -15.87 15.67 -22.22
N ASP A 283 -16.67 14.68 -22.59
CA ASP A 283 -18.10 14.61 -22.34
C ASP A 283 -18.44 14.14 -20.90
N GLY A 284 -17.43 13.94 -20.05
CA GLY A 284 -17.59 13.44 -18.69
C GLY A 284 -17.69 11.91 -18.60
N GLY A 285 -17.49 11.21 -19.73
CA GLY A 285 -17.46 9.75 -19.80
C GLY A 285 -16.07 9.14 -19.62
N LEU A 286 -15.95 7.88 -20.04
CA LEU A 286 -14.72 7.10 -20.13
C LEU A 286 -14.49 6.62 -21.56
N LYS A 287 -13.23 6.44 -21.93
CA LYS A 287 -12.79 5.88 -23.21
C LYS A 287 -11.76 4.78 -22.95
N GLY A 288 -11.86 3.68 -23.69
CA GLY A 288 -10.79 2.69 -23.80
C GLY A 288 -9.90 3.00 -24.99
N LEU A 289 -8.60 3.12 -24.76
CA LEU A 289 -7.60 3.35 -25.80
C LEU A 289 -6.82 2.07 -26.07
N THR A 290 -6.65 1.76 -27.34
CA THR A 290 -5.72 0.76 -27.87
C THR A 290 -4.70 1.45 -28.78
N TRP A 291 -3.73 0.71 -29.32
CA TRP A 291 -2.64 1.29 -30.11
C TRP A 291 -2.56 0.69 -31.49
N SER A 292 -2.45 1.55 -32.50
CA SER A 292 -2.09 1.16 -33.86
C SER A 292 -0.65 1.55 -34.15
N GLY A 293 0.14 0.61 -34.63
CA GLY A 293 1.51 0.87 -35.08
C GLY A 293 1.54 1.73 -36.35
N VAL A 294 2.34 2.78 -36.31
CA VAL A 294 2.77 3.62 -37.42
C VAL A 294 4.30 3.51 -37.50
N GLU A 295 4.93 3.77 -38.64
CA GLU A 295 6.40 3.66 -38.76
C GLU A 295 7.12 4.39 -37.61
N GLY A 296 7.79 3.63 -36.72
CA GLY A 296 8.55 4.13 -35.58
C GLY A 296 7.75 4.64 -34.37
N SER A 297 6.41 4.69 -34.42
CA SER A 297 5.56 5.20 -33.34
C SER A 297 4.21 4.49 -33.26
N ALA A 298 3.54 4.55 -32.12
CA ALA A 298 2.19 4.06 -31.95
C ALA A 298 1.25 5.22 -31.69
N LYS A 299 0.07 5.15 -32.32
CA LYS A 299 -1.02 6.11 -32.13
C LYS A 299 -2.15 5.49 -31.36
N GLU A 300 -2.73 6.27 -30.46
CA GLU A 300 -3.94 5.88 -29.74
C GLU A 300 -5.13 5.71 -30.71
N VAL A 301 -5.91 4.67 -30.48
CA VAL A 301 -7.15 4.36 -31.18
C VAL A 301 -8.23 4.15 -30.13
N VAL A 302 -9.34 4.87 -30.26
CA VAL A 302 -10.47 4.69 -29.35
C VAL A 302 -11.16 3.37 -29.69
N SER A 303 -11.12 2.42 -28.76
CA SER A 303 -11.77 1.10 -28.90
C SER A 303 -13.22 1.13 -28.44
N TRP A 304 -13.51 1.82 -27.33
CA TRP A 304 -14.85 1.94 -26.79
C TRP A 304 -15.03 3.26 -26.04
N THR A 305 -16.29 3.66 -25.86
CA THR A 305 -16.69 4.85 -25.08
C THR A 305 -17.81 4.48 -24.13
N PHE A 306 -17.80 5.03 -22.94
CA PHE A 306 -18.85 4.90 -21.94
C PHE A 306 -19.26 6.29 -21.45
N LEU A 307 -20.52 6.64 -21.63
CA LEU A 307 -21.11 7.85 -21.07
C LEU A 307 -22.23 7.43 -20.11
N PRO A 308 -22.17 7.84 -18.82
CA PRO A 308 -23.25 7.56 -17.89
C PRO A 308 -24.60 8.07 -18.42
N PRO A 309 -25.65 7.24 -18.43
CA PRO A 309 -26.96 7.65 -18.91
C PRO A 309 -27.60 8.72 -18.01
N GLY A 310 -28.52 9.50 -18.58
CA GLY A 310 -29.36 10.42 -17.81
C GLY A 310 -28.64 11.67 -17.28
N GLY A 311 -27.52 12.07 -17.90
CA GLY A 311 -26.77 13.25 -17.48
C GLY A 311 -26.06 13.08 -16.14
N GLN A 312 -25.82 11.84 -15.72
CA GLN A 312 -25.04 11.53 -14.54
C GLN A 312 -23.58 11.95 -14.73
N THR A 313 -22.93 12.31 -13.62
CA THR A 313 -21.52 12.72 -13.58
C THR A 313 -20.71 11.67 -12.83
N ILE A 314 -19.61 11.19 -13.42
CA ILE A 314 -18.74 10.20 -12.78
C ILE A 314 -17.92 10.89 -11.69
N VAL A 315 -18.11 10.47 -10.45
CA VAL A 315 -17.46 11.04 -9.27
C VAL A 315 -16.26 10.22 -8.79
N GLU A 316 -16.28 8.89 -8.97
CA GLU A 316 -15.23 7.98 -8.47
C GLU A 316 -15.01 6.82 -9.45
N VAL A 317 -13.75 6.39 -9.59
CA VAL A 317 -13.36 5.23 -10.43
C VAL A 317 -12.34 4.41 -9.65
N ALA A 318 -12.77 3.27 -9.15
CA ALA A 318 -11.92 2.34 -8.42
C ALA A 318 -11.52 1.17 -9.31
N THR A 319 -10.22 0.88 -9.36
CA THR A 319 -9.66 -0.27 -10.07
C THR A 319 -8.96 -1.20 -9.09
N ARG A 320 -8.68 -2.41 -9.57
CA ARG A 320 -7.91 -3.40 -8.82
C ARG A 320 -6.46 -2.93 -8.68
N ALA A 321 -5.85 -3.19 -7.52
CA ALA A 321 -4.42 -2.98 -7.34
C ALA A 321 -3.60 -3.86 -8.30
N SER A 322 -2.43 -3.37 -8.74
CA SER A 322 -1.54 -4.11 -9.64
C SER A 322 -1.06 -5.43 -9.03
N HIS A 323 -0.75 -5.43 -7.72
CA HIS A 323 -0.46 -6.63 -6.95
C HIS A 323 -1.72 -7.11 -6.21
N ASP A 324 -2.51 -7.93 -6.88
CA ASP A 324 -3.68 -8.55 -6.28
C ASP A 324 -3.78 -10.07 -6.61
N PRO A 325 -2.94 -10.91 -5.98
CA PRO A 325 -2.99 -12.36 -6.21
C PRO A 325 -4.27 -12.98 -5.63
N VAL A 326 -4.75 -14.04 -6.27
CA VAL A 326 -5.96 -14.78 -5.84
C VAL A 326 -5.56 -16.19 -5.41
N ALA A 327 -5.67 -16.48 -4.11
CA ALA A 327 -5.31 -17.79 -3.57
C ALA A 327 -6.36 -18.88 -3.85
N GLN A 328 -7.65 -18.49 -3.99
CA GLN A 328 -8.76 -19.43 -4.11
C GLN A 328 -9.75 -18.97 -5.17
N ILE A 329 -10.01 -19.82 -6.18
CA ILE A 329 -10.93 -19.53 -7.30
C ILE A 329 -12.42 -19.56 -6.91
N GLY A 330 -12.76 -20.19 -5.79
CA GLY A 330 -14.13 -20.38 -5.35
C GLY A 330 -14.19 -20.47 -3.84
N ARG A 331 -15.39 -20.28 -3.29
CA ARG A 331 -15.66 -20.42 -1.86
C ARG A 331 -16.43 -21.71 -1.62
N VAL A 332 -15.98 -22.51 -0.64
CA VAL A 332 -16.69 -23.72 -0.22
C VAL A 332 -17.84 -23.33 0.71
N LEU A 333 -19.04 -23.82 0.42
CA LEU A 333 -20.26 -23.60 1.20
C LEU A 333 -20.44 -24.68 2.26
N GLY A 334 -21.38 -24.45 3.20
CA GLY A 334 -21.73 -25.41 4.26
C GLY A 334 -22.12 -26.82 3.76
N ASP A 335 -22.69 -26.93 2.56
CA ASP A 335 -23.07 -28.19 1.91
C ASP A 335 -21.94 -28.84 1.08
N ARG A 336 -20.71 -28.32 1.23
CA ARG A 336 -19.49 -28.72 0.48
C ARG A 336 -19.53 -28.43 -1.01
N LYS A 337 -20.54 -27.70 -1.51
CA LYS A 337 -20.50 -27.16 -2.87
C LYS A 337 -19.61 -25.92 -2.91
N VAL A 338 -19.23 -25.52 -4.12
CA VAL A 338 -18.33 -24.40 -4.37
C VAL A 338 -19.10 -23.31 -5.09
N LYS A 339 -19.00 -22.08 -4.59
CA LYS A 339 -19.45 -20.89 -5.31
C LYS A 339 -18.24 -20.23 -5.97
N TYR A 340 -18.17 -20.27 -7.29
CA TYR A 340 -17.03 -19.78 -8.06
C TYR A 340 -17.03 -18.26 -8.13
N LYS A 341 -15.87 -17.65 -7.83
CA LYS A 341 -15.69 -16.20 -7.82
C LYS A 341 -15.54 -15.71 -9.25
N TYR A 342 -16.14 -14.56 -9.54
CA TYR A 342 -15.91 -13.88 -10.81
C TYR A 342 -14.59 -13.09 -10.71
N LEU A 343 -13.56 -13.54 -11.43
CA LEU A 343 -12.18 -13.07 -11.28
C LEU A 343 -11.65 -12.39 -12.54
N ASN A 344 -12.41 -11.45 -13.09
CA ASN A 344 -11.96 -10.66 -14.22
C ASN A 344 -10.98 -9.55 -13.74
N PRO A 345 -9.69 -9.59 -14.12
CA PRO A 345 -8.70 -8.59 -13.71
C PRO A 345 -8.96 -7.22 -14.35
N ASN A 346 -9.71 -7.18 -15.45
CA ASN A 346 -10.02 -5.99 -16.23
C ASN A 346 -11.34 -5.35 -15.76
N THR A 347 -11.57 -5.28 -14.45
CA THR A 347 -12.80 -4.71 -13.89
C THR A 347 -12.54 -3.35 -13.25
N ALA A 348 -13.43 -2.40 -13.55
CA ALA A 348 -13.46 -1.09 -12.92
C ALA A 348 -14.84 -0.83 -12.33
N VAL A 349 -14.86 -0.27 -11.12
CA VAL A 349 -16.07 0.22 -10.47
C VAL A 349 -16.16 1.72 -10.69
N VAL A 350 -17.24 2.15 -11.32
CA VAL A 350 -17.47 3.54 -11.72
C VAL A 350 -18.70 4.04 -10.98
N ALA A 351 -18.52 4.99 -10.07
CA ALA A 351 -19.62 5.62 -9.35
C ALA A 351 -20.01 6.93 -10.05
N ALA A 352 -21.29 7.05 -10.42
CA ALA A 352 -21.82 8.25 -11.05
C ALA A 352 -23.04 8.80 -10.31
N THR A 353 -23.14 10.11 -10.19
CA THR A 353 -24.24 10.78 -9.46
C THR A 353 -25.10 11.62 -10.39
N SER A 354 -26.39 11.71 -10.08
CA SER A 354 -27.29 12.71 -10.63
C SER A 354 -27.81 13.56 -9.49
N ALA A 355 -27.40 14.84 -9.47
CA ALA A 355 -27.85 15.81 -8.48
C ALA A 355 -29.36 16.11 -8.63
N ALA A 356 -29.89 16.09 -9.86
CA ALA A 356 -31.30 16.36 -10.14
C ALA A 356 -32.24 15.33 -9.51
N THR A 357 -31.81 14.05 -9.48
CA THR A 357 -32.60 12.94 -8.93
C THR A 357 -32.11 12.49 -7.54
N SER A 358 -31.01 13.06 -7.04
CA SER A 358 -30.32 12.61 -5.81
C SER A 358 -30.05 11.10 -5.84
N THR A 359 -29.47 10.61 -6.94
CA THR A 359 -29.18 9.17 -7.12
C THR A 359 -27.71 8.93 -7.38
N LEU A 360 -27.18 7.84 -6.81
CA LEU A 360 -25.87 7.28 -7.15
C LEU A 360 -26.08 6.00 -7.95
N THR A 361 -25.46 5.87 -9.11
CA THR A 361 -25.41 4.61 -9.85
C THR A 361 -23.98 4.09 -9.86
N ILE A 362 -23.80 2.85 -9.41
CA ILE A 362 -22.53 2.14 -9.42
C ILE A 362 -22.54 1.20 -10.63
N TYR A 363 -21.65 1.46 -11.58
CA TYR A 363 -21.42 0.63 -12.76
C TYR A 363 -20.19 -0.25 -12.53
N LEU A 364 -20.31 -1.52 -12.88
CA LEU A 364 -19.18 -2.42 -13.02
C LEU A 364 -18.89 -2.55 -14.52
N LEU A 365 -17.73 -2.07 -14.95
CA LEU A 365 -17.31 -2.07 -16.34
C LEU A 365 -16.16 -3.06 -16.56
N ASP A 366 -16.14 -3.69 -17.72
CA ASP A 366 -14.93 -4.31 -18.26
C ASP A 366 -14.06 -3.24 -18.94
N THR A 367 -12.82 -3.07 -18.49
CA THR A 367 -11.89 -2.02 -18.96
C THR A 367 -11.30 -2.31 -20.34
N VAL A 368 -11.39 -3.55 -20.82
CA VAL A 368 -10.90 -3.95 -22.13
C VAL A 368 -12.00 -3.79 -23.18
N SER A 369 -13.21 -4.30 -22.93
CA SER A 369 -14.32 -4.27 -23.90
C SER A 369 -15.26 -3.07 -23.76
N GLY A 370 -15.26 -2.39 -22.61
CA GLY A 370 -16.21 -1.32 -22.29
C GLY A 370 -17.61 -1.81 -21.93
N GLN A 371 -17.80 -3.13 -21.79
CA GLN A 371 -19.09 -3.70 -21.46
C GLN A 371 -19.52 -3.34 -20.03
N ILE A 372 -20.79 -2.94 -19.88
CA ILE A 372 -21.42 -2.80 -18.57
C ILE A 372 -21.76 -4.20 -18.06
N LEU A 373 -20.96 -4.72 -17.13
CA LEU A 373 -21.17 -6.02 -16.49
C LEU A 373 -22.32 -5.96 -15.48
N SER A 374 -22.48 -4.83 -14.80
CA SER A 374 -23.59 -4.59 -13.87
C SER A 374 -23.83 -3.10 -13.64
N SER A 375 -25.04 -2.77 -13.21
CA SER A 375 -25.41 -1.42 -12.76
C SER A 375 -26.38 -1.51 -11.58
N LYS A 376 -26.12 -0.73 -10.53
CA LYS A 376 -26.99 -0.61 -9.35
C LYS A 376 -27.18 0.84 -8.95
N THR A 377 -28.43 1.26 -8.76
CA THR A 377 -28.79 2.62 -8.38
C THR A 377 -29.27 2.70 -6.93
N TYR A 378 -28.78 3.71 -6.21
CA TYR A 378 -29.13 4.06 -4.85
C TYR A 378 -29.80 5.44 -4.86
N GLU A 379 -30.97 5.53 -4.24
CA GLU A 379 -31.79 6.75 -4.15
C GLU A 379 -31.47 7.54 -2.88
N GLY A 380 -31.67 8.87 -2.94
CA GLY A 380 -31.50 9.76 -1.80
C GLY A 380 -30.03 10.05 -1.45
N VAL A 381 -29.10 9.86 -2.39
CA VAL A 381 -27.67 10.10 -2.16
C VAL A 381 -27.34 11.58 -2.28
N ASP A 382 -26.57 12.08 -1.32
CA ASP A 382 -26.07 13.46 -1.30
C ASP A 382 -24.73 13.54 -2.04
N ALA A 383 -24.76 14.05 -3.28
CA ALA A 383 -23.59 14.21 -4.13
C ALA A 383 -22.60 15.27 -3.63
N SER A 384 -22.94 16.08 -2.62
CA SER A 384 -22.02 17.05 -2.01
C SER A 384 -21.03 16.42 -1.02
N LYS A 385 -21.30 15.18 -0.59
CA LYS A 385 -20.44 14.41 0.31
C LYS A 385 -19.52 13.51 -0.49
N THR A 386 -18.37 13.17 0.08
CA THR A 386 -17.40 12.26 -0.53
C THR A 386 -18.03 10.90 -0.79
N ILE A 387 -17.84 10.40 -2.00
CA ILE A 387 -18.16 9.05 -2.43
C ILE A 387 -16.83 8.39 -2.75
N ASP A 388 -16.61 7.21 -2.20
CA ASP A 388 -15.34 6.51 -2.33
C ASP A 388 -15.57 5.01 -2.51
N CYS A 389 -14.76 4.36 -3.33
CA CYS A 389 -14.90 2.96 -3.68
C CYS A 389 -13.54 2.25 -3.65
N ALA A 390 -13.55 0.98 -3.27
CA ALA A 390 -12.39 0.11 -3.38
C ALA A 390 -12.78 -1.24 -3.99
N VAL A 391 -11.87 -1.81 -4.77
CA VAL A 391 -12.04 -3.11 -5.44
C VAL A 391 -10.90 -4.03 -5.02
N ALA A 392 -11.24 -5.28 -4.70
CA ALA A 392 -10.25 -6.31 -4.46
C ALA A 392 -10.80 -7.67 -4.84
N GLU A 393 -9.95 -8.51 -5.44
CA GLU A 393 -10.27 -9.88 -5.81
C GLU A 393 -11.57 -9.99 -6.64
N ASN A 394 -12.68 -10.37 -6.01
CA ASN A 394 -13.99 -10.57 -6.61
C ASN A 394 -15.07 -9.68 -5.97
N TRP A 395 -14.70 -8.65 -5.23
CA TRP A 395 -15.66 -7.80 -4.53
C TRP A 395 -15.26 -6.34 -4.61
N TYR A 396 -16.26 -5.49 -4.40
CA TYR A 396 -16.05 -4.06 -4.25
C TYR A 396 -16.90 -3.52 -3.10
N ALA A 397 -16.42 -2.43 -2.51
CA ALA A 397 -17.14 -1.66 -1.51
C ALA A 397 -17.18 -0.20 -1.92
N CYS A 398 -18.32 0.44 -1.74
CA CYS A 398 -18.47 1.89 -1.93
C CYS A 398 -19.13 2.52 -0.71
N THR A 399 -18.64 3.69 -0.32
CA THR A 399 -19.16 4.49 0.78
C THR A 399 -19.78 5.77 0.24
N PHE A 400 -20.89 6.20 0.83
CA PHE A 400 -21.58 7.43 0.47
C PHE A 400 -22.49 7.90 1.60
N PHE A 401 -22.91 9.16 1.56
CA PHE A 401 -23.92 9.68 2.47
C PHE A 401 -25.28 9.77 1.76
N GLY A 402 -26.34 9.33 2.42
CA GLY A 402 -27.67 9.39 1.83
C GLY A 402 -28.81 9.37 2.84
N GLN A 403 -29.98 9.76 2.36
CA GLN A 403 -31.26 9.68 3.02
C GLN A 403 -32.19 8.76 2.22
N TYR A 404 -32.19 7.48 2.56
CA TYR A 404 -33.02 6.47 1.90
C TYR A 404 -34.42 6.45 2.51
N ALA A 405 -35.46 6.61 1.70
CA ALA A 405 -36.84 6.43 2.16
C ALA A 405 -37.13 4.93 2.30
N LEU A 406 -37.56 4.50 3.50
CA LEU A 406 -37.92 3.11 3.73
C LEU A 406 -39.14 2.75 2.88
N LYS A 407 -39.14 1.56 2.30
CA LYS A 407 -40.22 1.06 1.44
C LYS A 407 -40.92 -0.12 2.12
N ASP A 408 -42.23 -0.24 1.93
CA ASP A 408 -43.02 -1.40 2.34
C ASP A 408 -42.67 -2.64 1.49
N ALA A 409 -43.27 -3.79 1.80
CA ALA A 409 -43.06 -5.02 1.03
C ALA A 409 -43.55 -4.93 -0.42
N GLN A 410 -44.36 -3.91 -0.75
CA GLN A 410 -44.90 -3.62 -2.07
C GLN A 410 -44.09 -2.52 -2.79
N GLY A 411 -43.02 -2.00 -2.17
CA GLY A 411 -42.14 -0.98 -2.74
C GLY A 411 -42.62 0.46 -2.56
N HIS A 412 -43.73 0.71 -1.85
CA HIS A 412 -44.19 2.06 -1.57
C HIS A 412 -43.40 2.69 -0.43
N ALA A 413 -43.04 3.97 -0.58
CA ALA A 413 -42.38 4.70 0.49
C ALA A 413 -43.25 4.77 1.75
N LEU A 414 -42.71 4.35 2.87
CA LEU A 414 -43.30 4.48 4.19
C LEU A 414 -43.23 5.95 4.60
N SER A 415 -44.39 6.57 4.77
CA SER A 415 -44.49 8.01 5.07
C SER A 415 -43.74 8.36 6.36
N GLY A 416 -42.83 9.33 6.27
CA GLY A 416 -42.05 9.83 7.40
C GLY A 416 -40.92 8.92 7.90
N GLN A 417 -40.66 7.79 7.24
CA GLN A 417 -39.60 6.86 7.63
C GLN A 417 -38.44 6.89 6.63
N SER A 418 -37.32 7.49 7.02
CA SER A 418 -36.09 7.49 6.23
C SER A 418 -34.87 7.11 7.07
N LEU A 419 -33.91 6.46 6.41
CA LEU A 419 -32.58 6.19 6.94
C LEU A 419 -31.61 7.24 6.41
N LYS A 420 -31.22 8.17 7.28
CA LYS A 420 -30.22 9.20 6.97
C LYS A 420 -28.90 8.83 7.65
N GLY A 421 -27.82 8.78 6.89
CA GLY A 421 -26.49 8.50 7.44
C GLY A 421 -25.48 8.13 6.38
N TYR A 422 -24.26 7.87 6.84
CA TYR A 422 -23.23 7.25 6.03
C TYR A 422 -23.58 5.78 5.79
N GLN A 423 -23.36 5.31 4.57
CA GLN A 423 -23.66 3.96 4.16
C GLN A 423 -22.41 3.37 3.51
N ILE A 424 -22.18 2.08 3.74
CA ILE A 424 -21.25 1.28 2.98
C ILE A 424 -22.02 0.15 2.30
N VAL A 425 -21.81 -0.01 1.00
CA VAL A 425 -22.40 -1.09 0.23
C VAL A 425 -21.28 -1.97 -0.28
N VAL A 426 -21.37 -3.26 0.01
CA VAL A 426 -20.38 -4.26 -0.41
C VAL A 426 -21.06 -5.25 -1.34
N THR A 427 -20.38 -5.56 -2.44
CA THR A 427 -20.88 -6.47 -3.46
C THR A 427 -19.83 -7.51 -3.80
N ASP A 428 -20.22 -8.77 -3.68
CA ASP A 428 -19.46 -9.92 -4.16
C ASP A 428 -19.91 -10.32 -5.56
N LEU A 429 -18.93 -10.68 -6.39
CA LEU A 429 -19.10 -11.12 -7.77
C LEU A 429 -18.82 -12.62 -7.88
N TYR A 430 -19.79 -13.37 -8.42
CA TYR A 430 -19.69 -14.81 -8.65
C TYR A 430 -19.95 -15.14 -10.12
N GLU A 431 -19.41 -16.25 -10.60
CA GLU A 431 -19.63 -16.71 -11.99
C GLU A 431 -21.10 -17.13 -12.21
N SER A 432 -21.77 -17.64 -11.17
CA SER A 432 -23.18 -18.06 -11.21
C SER A 432 -23.89 -17.84 -9.87
N ASN A 433 -25.22 -17.83 -9.91
CA ASN A 433 -26.04 -17.90 -8.69
C ASN A 433 -25.92 -19.29 -8.05
N GLU A 434 -25.94 -20.33 -8.89
CA GLU A 434 -25.97 -21.72 -8.48
C GLU A 434 -24.61 -22.18 -7.97
N SER A 435 -24.62 -23.18 -7.10
CA SER A 435 -23.40 -23.76 -6.52
C SER A 435 -22.89 -24.91 -7.40
N ASN A 436 -21.57 -25.10 -7.45
CA ASN A 436 -20.87 -25.99 -8.39
C ASN A 436 -21.12 -25.65 -9.87
N ASP A 437 -21.46 -24.40 -10.15
CA ASP A 437 -21.71 -23.91 -11.51
C ASP A 437 -20.78 -22.74 -11.82
N ARG A 438 -20.09 -22.83 -12.96
CA ARG A 438 -19.19 -21.81 -13.51
C ARG A 438 -19.89 -20.91 -14.53
N GLY A 439 -21.21 -21.05 -14.65
CA GLY A 439 -22.03 -20.28 -15.56
C GLY A 439 -21.54 -20.44 -17.01
N PRO A 440 -21.59 -19.38 -17.83
CA PRO A 440 -21.20 -19.44 -19.23
C PRO A 440 -19.73 -19.78 -19.49
N LEU A 441 -18.86 -19.68 -18.49
CA LEU A 441 -17.43 -20.02 -18.65
C LEU A 441 -17.18 -21.53 -18.65
N GLY A 442 -18.11 -22.34 -18.13
CA GLY A 442 -17.99 -23.80 -18.11
C GLY A 442 -16.64 -24.28 -17.54
N SER A 443 -15.96 -25.16 -18.27
CA SER A 443 -14.66 -25.71 -17.90
C SER A 443 -13.45 -24.89 -18.37
N ALA A 444 -13.67 -23.68 -18.91
CA ALA A 444 -12.60 -22.86 -19.46
C ALA A 444 -11.52 -22.57 -18.40
N ALA A 445 -10.26 -22.83 -18.77
CA ALA A 445 -9.11 -22.54 -17.92
C ALA A 445 -8.71 -21.06 -17.97
N ASN A 446 -8.99 -20.39 -19.09
CA ASN A 446 -8.63 -19.00 -19.37
C ASN A 446 -9.88 -18.14 -19.52
N PHE A 447 -9.75 -16.86 -19.20
CA PHE A 447 -10.76 -15.84 -19.41
C PHE A 447 -10.23 -14.80 -20.40
N SER A 448 -11.09 -14.34 -21.31
CA SER A 448 -10.82 -13.25 -22.23
C SER A 448 -12.00 -12.29 -22.25
N SER A 449 -11.72 -10.99 -22.19
CA SER A 449 -12.74 -9.94 -22.25
C SER A 449 -13.30 -9.73 -23.67
N ILE A 450 -12.63 -10.25 -24.71
CA ILE A 450 -12.98 -10.01 -26.13
C ILE A 450 -13.31 -11.30 -26.87
N GLU A 451 -12.65 -12.41 -26.53
CA GLU A 451 -12.88 -13.67 -27.24
C GLU A 451 -14.23 -14.27 -26.87
N THR A 452 -14.90 -14.83 -27.87
CA THR A 452 -16.14 -15.57 -27.66
C THR A 452 -15.85 -16.91 -27.03
N VAL A 453 -16.65 -17.33 -26.06
CA VAL A 453 -16.61 -18.69 -25.51
C VAL A 453 -17.05 -19.68 -26.59
N ASP A 454 -16.33 -20.79 -26.75
CA ASP A 454 -16.56 -21.80 -27.80
C ASP A 454 -17.97 -22.41 -27.74
N GLU A 455 -18.52 -22.58 -26.54
CA GLU A 455 -19.89 -23.06 -26.29
C GLU A 455 -20.70 -22.03 -25.48
N PRO A 456 -21.21 -20.96 -26.11
CA PRO A 456 -21.86 -19.87 -25.38
C PRO A 456 -23.25 -20.30 -24.90
N THR A 457 -23.38 -20.59 -23.61
CA THR A 457 -24.69 -20.73 -22.94
C THR A 457 -25.29 -19.36 -22.54
N GLY A 458 -24.48 -18.29 -22.61
CA GLY A 458 -24.86 -16.91 -22.33
C GLY A 458 -23.63 -15.98 -22.32
N ALA A 459 -23.84 -14.69 -22.02
CA ALA A 459 -22.73 -13.76 -21.79
C ALA A 459 -22.13 -13.99 -20.38
N PRO A 460 -20.80 -14.09 -20.21
CA PRO A 460 -20.14 -14.33 -18.93
C PRO A 460 -20.16 -13.08 -18.04
N THR A 461 -21.36 -12.71 -17.61
CA THR A 461 -21.62 -11.60 -16.68
C THR A 461 -21.69 -12.11 -15.25
N PRO A 462 -21.21 -11.34 -14.26
CA PRO A 462 -21.20 -11.79 -12.87
C PRO A 462 -22.61 -11.85 -12.28
N PHE A 463 -22.84 -12.85 -11.43
CA PHE A 463 -23.92 -12.83 -10.45
C PHE A 463 -23.50 -12.03 -9.22
N LEU A 464 -24.30 -11.02 -8.87
CA LEU A 464 -23.99 -10.10 -7.77
C LEU A 464 -24.74 -10.46 -6.50
N VAL A 465 -24.00 -10.60 -5.40
CA VAL A 465 -24.58 -10.58 -4.05
C VAL A 465 -24.15 -9.30 -3.35
N SER A 466 -25.12 -8.50 -2.92
CA SER A 466 -24.83 -7.17 -2.38
C SER A 466 -25.62 -6.92 -1.11
N GLN A 467 -25.01 -6.19 -0.20
CA GLN A 467 -25.61 -5.80 1.06
C GLN A 467 -25.11 -4.43 1.48
N ALA A 468 -25.98 -3.68 2.14
CA ALA A 468 -25.69 -2.33 2.65
C ALA A 468 -25.62 -2.32 4.18
N TRP A 469 -24.82 -1.43 4.74
CA TRP A 469 -24.75 -1.14 6.17
C TRP A 469 -24.72 0.37 6.40
N VAL A 470 -25.29 0.79 7.53
CA VAL A 470 -25.16 2.16 8.03
C VAL A 470 -23.89 2.27 8.87
N LEU A 471 -23.15 3.34 8.63
CA LEU A 471 -21.96 3.72 9.38
C LEU A 471 -22.27 4.91 10.30
N SER A 472 -21.62 4.94 11.46
CA SER A 472 -21.79 6.01 12.44
C SER A 472 -21.04 7.29 12.08
N ALA A 473 -20.02 7.20 11.22
CA ALA A 473 -19.11 8.28 10.82
C ALA A 473 -18.66 8.07 9.37
N PRO A 474 -18.19 9.12 8.67
CA PRO A 474 -17.61 8.99 7.34
C PRO A 474 -16.35 8.12 7.37
N ILE A 475 -16.19 7.28 6.35
CA ILE A 475 -14.96 6.57 6.05
C ILE A 475 -14.59 6.92 4.61
N VAL A 476 -13.41 7.46 4.38
CA VAL A 476 -12.89 7.93 3.09
C VAL A 476 -11.46 7.42 2.87
N ALA A 477 -10.87 7.66 1.71
CA ALA A 477 -9.57 7.14 1.30
C ALA A 477 -9.50 5.61 1.47
N LEU A 478 -10.46 4.91 0.87
CA LEU A 478 -10.59 3.47 0.97
C LEU A 478 -9.41 2.77 0.32
N ALA A 479 -8.84 1.79 1.03
CA ALA A 479 -7.77 0.94 0.50
C ALA A 479 -7.95 -0.49 0.99
N VAL A 480 -7.37 -1.46 0.28
CA VAL A 480 -7.42 -2.86 0.70
C VAL A 480 -6.01 -3.36 1.00
N THR A 481 -5.87 -4.10 2.09
CA THR A 481 -4.61 -4.74 2.46
C THR A 481 -4.14 -5.71 1.38
N GLN A 482 -2.84 -5.71 1.09
CA GLN A 482 -2.22 -6.58 0.09
C GLN A 482 -1.15 -7.47 0.72
N THR A 483 -1.18 -8.77 0.39
CA THR A 483 -0.17 -9.75 0.79
C THR A 483 0.38 -10.50 -0.40
N ARG A 484 1.47 -11.22 -0.21
CA ARG A 484 2.28 -11.78 -1.29
C ARG A 484 1.51 -12.76 -2.17
N GLN A 485 0.62 -13.55 -1.60
CA GLN A 485 -0.14 -14.63 -2.24
C GLN A 485 -1.66 -14.46 -2.09
N GLY A 486 -2.13 -13.50 -1.30
CA GLY A 486 -3.55 -13.24 -1.11
C GLY A 486 -4.27 -14.36 -0.34
N ILE A 487 -3.56 -15.05 0.55
CA ILE A 487 -4.06 -16.13 1.41
C ILE A 487 -4.63 -15.57 2.71
N THR A 488 -3.96 -14.58 3.32
CA THR A 488 -4.50 -13.95 4.53
C THR A 488 -5.83 -13.25 4.23
N ASN A 489 -6.68 -13.11 5.25
CA ASN A 489 -7.92 -12.37 5.09
C ASN A 489 -7.63 -10.91 4.75
N ARG A 490 -8.42 -10.33 3.85
CA ARG A 490 -8.29 -8.90 3.51
C ARG A 490 -9.00 -8.04 4.55
N GLN A 491 -8.49 -6.83 4.76
CA GLN A 491 -9.18 -5.77 5.49
C GLN A 491 -9.39 -4.57 4.55
N LEU A 492 -10.59 -3.98 4.64
CA LEU A 492 -10.87 -2.69 4.04
C LEU A 492 -10.42 -1.60 5.01
N LEU A 493 -9.41 -0.86 4.62
CA LEU A 493 -8.90 0.29 5.32
C LEU A 493 -9.69 1.54 4.91
N GLY A 494 -9.87 2.46 5.84
CA GLY A 494 -10.37 3.78 5.51
C GLY A 494 -10.16 4.79 6.62
N TYR A 495 -9.92 6.04 6.22
CA TYR A 495 -9.70 7.18 7.09
C TYR A 495 -11.03 7.76 7.59
N GLN A 496 -11.08 8.07 8.88
CA GLN A 496 -12.22 8.73 9.54
C GLN A 496 -11.88 10.20 9.78
N PRO A 497 -12.36 11.14 8.95
CA PRO A 497 -11.98 12.54 9.05
C PRO A 497 -12.51 13.23 10.31
N GLU A 498 -13.55 12.70 10.95
CA GLU A 498 -14.13 13.29 12.17
C GLU A 498 -13.40 12.86 13.45
N THR A 499 -12.82 11.66 13.47
CA THR A 499 -12.12 11.08 14.64
C THR A 499 -10.60 11.02 14.45
N HIS A 500 -10.10 11.39 13.26
CA HIS A 500 -8.69 11.35 12.86
C HIS A 500 -8.04 9.96 12.98
N GLY A 501 -8.85 8.90 12.91
CA GLY A 501 -8.39 7.51 12.95
C GLY A 501 -8.39 6.83 11.58
N ILE A 502 -7.61 5.76 11.43
CA ILE A 502 -7.74 4.84 10.28
C ILE A 502 -8.35 3.54 10.79
N ALA A 503 -9.50 3.17 10.25
CA ALA A 503 -10.20 1.93 10.58
C ALA A 503 -9.81 0.81 9.62
N GLY A 504 -9.56 -0.40 10.13
CA GLY A 504 -9.40 -1.61 9.35
C GLY A 504 -10.58 -2.55 9.55
N LEU A 505 -11.56 -2.50 8.65
CA LEU A 505 -12.75 -3.33 8.69
C LEU A 505 -12.44 -4.73 8.13
N PRO A 506 -12.54 -5.81 8.93
CA PRO A 506 -12.29 -7.16 8.45
C PRO A 506 -13.29 -7.58 7.38
N ARG A 507 -12.84 -8.32 6.36
CA ARG A 507 -13.72 -8.78 5.28
C ARG A 507 -14.88 -9.66 5.77
N GLN A 508 -14.73 -10.36 6.89
CA GLN A 508 -15.83 -11.13 7.52
C GLN A 508 -16.93 -10.22 8.08
N VAL A 509 -16.58 -9.00 8.50
CA VAL A 509 -17.54 -7.96 8.91
C VAL A 509 -18.36 -7.48 7.72
N LEU A 510 -17.69 -7.37 6.57
CA LEU A 510 -18.22 -6.88 5.31
C LEU A 510 -18.66 -8.02 4.37
N GLU A 511 -19.28 -9.07 4.92
CA GLU A 511 -19.77 -10.21 4.13
C GLU A 511 -21.23 -10.00 3.71
N PRO A 512 -21.53 -9.85 2.41
CA PRO A 512 -22.90 -9.56 1.97
C PRO A 512 -23.86 -10.75 2.08
N ARG A 513 -23.33 -11.98 2.25
CA ARG A 513 -24.14 -13.21 2.44
C ARG A 513 -24.56 -13.49 3.88
N ARG A 514 -24.35 -12.54 4.80
CA ARG A 514 -24.82 -12.63 6.19
C ARG A 514 -26.32 -12.89 6.24
N THR A 515 -26.76 -13.71 7.19
CA THR A 515 -28.14 -14.19 7.24
C THR A 515 -29.08 -13.08 7.72
N VAL A 516 -30.09 -12.76 6.91
CA VAL A 516 -31.10 -11.73 7.21
C VAL A 516 -32.28 -12.37 7.93
N GLY A 517 -32.71 -11.80 9.06
CA GLY A 517 -33.91 -12.24 9.78
C GLY A 517 -33.81 -13.58 10.51
N ARG A 518 -32.66 -14.28 10.44
CA ARG A 518 -32.40 -15.53 11.16
C ARG A 518 -30.95 -15.63 11.60
N ASP A 519 -30.71 -16.50 12.58
CA ASP A 519 -29.36 -16.91 12.94
C ASP A 519 -28.78 -17.87 11.87
N PRO A 520 -27.44 -17.86 11.68
CA PRO A 520 -26.78 -18.78 10.77
C PRO A 520 -26.87 -20.22 11.30
N THR A 521 -26.96 -21.17 10.38
CA THR A 521 -26.90 -22.61 10.69
C THR A 521 -25.48 -23.01 11.09
N ALA A 522 -25.33 -24.14 11.80
CA ALA A 522 -24.01 -24.64 12.19
C ALA A 522 -23.07 -24.82 10.99
N GLN A 523 -23.59 -25.30 9.85
CA GLN A 523 -22.83 -25.49 8.62
C GLN A 523 -22.35 -24.16 8.02
N GLU A 524 -23.19 -23.11 8.03
CA GLU A 524 -22.83 -21.77 7.55
C GLU A 524 -21.76 -21.11 8.44
N VAL A 525 -21.81 -21.36 9.75
CA VAL A 525 -20.78 -20.87 10.69
C VAL A 525 -19.46 -21.62 10.49
N GLU A 526 -19.49 -22.95 10.47
CA GLU A 526 -18.28 -23.79 10.41
C GLU A 526 -17.55 -23.68 9.06
N ALA A 527 -18.27 -23.68 7.94
CA ALA A 527 -17.65 -23.67 6.62
C ALA A 527 -17.28 -22.25 6.14
N GLU A 528 -18.08 -21.24 6.50
CA GLU A 528 -18.00 -19.91 5.88
C GLU A 528 -17.81 -18.77 6.89
N GLY A 529 -17.94 -19.04 8.19
CA GLY A 529 -17.87 -18.01 9.23
C GLY A 529 -18.99 -16.99 9.14
N LEU A 530 -20.15 -17.36 8.57
CA LEU A 530 -21.28 -16.43 8.43
C LEU A 530 -21.84 -16.07 9.81
N ILE A 531 -22.17 -14.78 9.97
CA ILE A 531 -22.89 -14.29 11.13
C ILE A 531 -24.21 -13.66 10.70
N ARG A 532 -25.10 -13.45 11.67
CA ARG A 532 -26.36 -12.75 11.43
C ARG A 532 -26.10 -11.32 10.94
N TYR A 533 -26.88 -10.91 9.95
CA TYR A 533 -26.84 -9.55 9.44
C TYR A 533 -27.36 -8.56 10.50
N THR A 534 -26.51 -7.59 10.83
CA THR A 534 -26.86 -6.39 11.60
C THR A 534 -26.71 -5.18 10.67
N PRO A 535 -27.73 -4.34 10.52
CA PRO A 535 -27.73 -3.25 9.52
C PRO A 535 -26.82 -2.07 9.87
N VAL A 536 -26.29 -2.04 11.10
CA VAL A 536 -25.37 -1.01 11.57
C VAL A 536 -24.01 -1.64 11.82
N ILE A 537 -22.96 -0.99 11.32
CA ILE A 537 -21.57 -1.30 11.67
C ILE A 537 -21.05 -0.18 12.55
N GLU A 538 -20.81 -0.51 13.81
CA GLU A 538 -20.03 0.32 14.71
C GLU A 538 -18.56 -0.06 14.55
N VAL A 539 -17.70 0.94 14.36
CA VAL A 539 -16.27 0.70 14.27
C VAL A 539 -15.73 0.44 15.67
N ASP A 540 -15.33 -0.80 15.95
CA ASP A 540 -14.69 -1.15 17.22
C ASP A 540 -13.37 -0.36 17.33
N PRO A 541 -13.12 0.38 18.42
CA PRO A 541 -11.85 1.07 18.66
C PRO A 541 -10.62 0.16 18.52
N ARG A 542 -10.75 -1.15 18.73
CA ARG A 542 -9.67 -2.13 18.50
C ARG A 542 -9.31 -2.33 17.03
N GLN A 543 -10.22 -2.00 16.12
CA GLN A 543 -10.01 -2.05 14.66
C GLN A 543 -9.40 -0.75 14.12
N VAL A 544 -9.26 0.30 14.95
CA VAL A 544 -8.58 1.53 14.56
C VAL A 544 -7.06 1.32 14.64
N ILE A 545 -6.41 1.22 13.49
CA ILE A 545 -4.99 0.84 13.36
C ILE A 545 -4.03 1.94 13.82
N THR A 546 -4.50 3.18 13.91
CA THR A 546 -3.73 4.31 14.46
C THR A 546 -3.72 4.33 15.98
N HIS A 547 -4.60 3.54 16.64
CA HIS A 547 -4.76 3.46 18.08
C HIS A 547 -4.98 4.84 18.74
N GLN A 548 -3.98 5.32 19.49
CA GLN A 548 -4.01 6.60 20.20
C GLN A 548 -3.46 7.77 19.37
N ARG A 549 -3.02 7.50 18.13
CA ARG A 549 -2.44 8.52 17.26
C ARG A 549 -3.54 9.11 16.39
N ASP A 550 -3.77 10.40 16.56
CA ASP A 550 -4.55 11.19 15.62
C ASP A 550 -3.71 11.42 14.36
N VAL A 551 -4.30 11.18 13.20
CA VAL A 551 -3.67 11.41 11.89
C VAL A 551 -4.59 12.33 11.10
N ILE A 552 -4.17 13.57 10.90
CA ILE A 552 -5.01 14.59 10.29
C ILE A 552 -4.75 14.67 8.79
N GLY A 553 -5.83 14.85 8.03
CA GLY A 553 -5.75 15.24 6.61
C GLY A 553 -5.12 14.17 5.73
N VAL A 554 -5.43 12.89 5.98
CA VAL A 554 -5.05 11.79 5.09
C VAL A 554 -5.72 12.00 3.74
N LYS A 555 -4.89 12.03 2.68
CA LYS A 555 -5.33 12.13 1.29
C LYS A 555 -5.60 10.74 0.71
N ASP A 556 -4.72 9.79 1.00
CA ASP A 556 -4.75 8.45 0.42
C ASP A 556 -3.96 7.45 1.30
N ILE A 557 -4.26 6.16 1.13
CA ILE A 557 -3.69 5.04 1.89
C ILE A 557 -3.16 4.00 0.91
N ILE A 558 -1.85 3.73 0.96
CA ILE A 558 -1.22 2.68 0.16
C ILE A 558 -0.86 1.47 1.04
N ALA A 559 -0.96 0.28 0.46
CA ALA A 559 -0.56 -0.96 1.09
C ALA A 559 0.42 -1.73 0.18
N THR A 560 1.41 -2.38 0.76
CA THR A 560 2.35 -3.25 0.04
C THR A 560 2.57 -4.55 0.82
N PRO A 561 2.73 -5.70 0.13
CA PRO A 561 3.04 -6.95 0.79
C PRO A 561 4.42 -6.94 1.44
N ALA A 562 4.56 -7.62 2.59
CA ALA A 562 5.86 -8.07 3.09
C ALA A 562 6.27 -9.39 2.39
N LEU A 563 7.46 -9.91 2.68
CA LEU A 563 7.83 -11.25 2.19
C LEU A 563 7.03 -12.36 2.89
N LEU A 564 6.56 -12.06 4.10
CA LEU A 564 5.68 -12.89 4.90
C LEU A 564 4.22 -12.70 4.47
N GLU A 565 3.52 -13.81 4.30
CA GLU A 565 2.13 -13.82 3.82
C GLU A 565 1.14 -13.28 4.86
N SER A 566 1.48 -13.37 6.15
CA SER A 566 0.63 -12.85 7.20
C SER A 566 0.63 -11.32 7.32
N THR A 567 1.61 -10.64 6.70
CA THR A 567 1.93 -9.23 7.01
C THR A 567 1.85 -8.32 5.79
N THR A 568 1.24 -7.16 5.98
CA THR A 568 1.19 -6.05 5.01
C THR A 568 1.75 -4.78 5.65
N LEU A 569 2.38 -3.92 4.86
CA LEU A 569 2.82 -2.60 5.28
C LEU A 569 1.79 -1.58 4.77
N VAL A 570 1.27 -0.76 5.68
CA VAL A 570 0.29 0.28 5.38
C VAL A 570 0.94 1.63 5.58
N PHE A 571 0.76 2.53 4.63
CA PHE A 571 1.26 3.89 4.69
C PHE A 571 0.18 4.88 4.23
N ALA A 572 -0.24 5.76 5.13
CA ALA A 572 -1.19 6.83 4.88
C ALA A 572 -0.43 8.15 4.80
N TYR A 573 -0.81 9.02 3.86
CA TYR A 573 -0.13 10.29 3.62
C TYR A 573 -1.11 11.42 3.32
N GLY A 574 -0.67 12.65 3.61
CA GLY A 574 -1.44 13.87 3.40
C GLY A 574 -0.80 15.03 4.16
N ILE A 575 -1.53 15.61 5.12
CA ILE A 575 -0.95 16.56 6.08
C ILE A 575 -0.06 15.79 7.06
N ASP A 576 -0.64 14.82 7.76
CA ASP A 576 0.11 13.87 8.56
C ASP A 576 0.45 12.61 7.75
N ILE A 577 1.55 11.97 8.13
CA ILE A 577 1.98 10.68 7.58
C ILE A 577 1.93 9.63 8.67
N PHE A 578 1.44 8.44 8.33
CA PHE A 578 1.34 7.33 9.26
C PHE A 578 1.71 6.02 8.58
N GLY A 579 2.67 5.30 9.16
CA GLY A 579 3.10 3.99 8.68
C GLY A 579 2.93 2.94 9.78
N THR A 580 2.38 1.78 9.42
CA THR A 580 2.29 0.64 10.34
C THR A 580 2.36 -0.70 9.62
N ARG A 581 2.61 -1.76 10.38
CA ARG A 581 2.49 -3.14 9.94
C ARG A 581 1.16 -3.69 10.39
N LEU A 582 0.47 -4.39 9.50
CA LEU A 582 -0.81 -5.01 9.81
C LEU A 582 -0.74 -6.50 9.49
N ALA A 583 -1.35 -7.31 10.36
CA ALA A 583 -1.46 -8.76 10.17
C ALA A 583 -2.93 -9.17 10.29
N PRO A 584 -3.71 -9.11 9.18
CA PRO A 584 -5.16 -9.30 9.22
C PRO A 584 -5.64 -10.61 9.85
N SER A 585 -4.92 -11.70 9.64
CA SER A 585 -5.20 -13.03 10.22
C SER A 585 -4.23 -13.41 11.33
N LEU A 586 -3.63 -12.42 12.00
CA LEU A 586 -2.49 -12.60 12.92
C LEU A 586 -1.25 -13.19 12.22
N SER A 587 -0.12 -13.15 12.90
CA SER A 587 1.15 -13.66 12.35
C SER A 587 1.23 -15.19 12.44
N PHE A 588 0.76 -15.89 11.41
CA PHE A 588 0.79 -17.37 11.34
C PHE A 588 2.10 -17.95 10.78
N ASP A 589 2.94 -17.12 10.17
CA ASP A 589 4.23 -17.49 9.56
C ASP A 589 5.45 -16.99 10.36
N ILE A 590 5.21 -16.42 11.56
CA ILE A 590 6.25 -16.05 12.53
C ILE A 590 5.90 -16.65 13.87
N LEU A 591 6.91 -17.12 14.59
CA LEU A 591 6.77 -17.52 15.98
C LEU A 591 6.38 -16.32 16.85
N GLY A 592 5.24 -16.41 17.54
CA GLY A 592 4.74 -15.33 18.38
C GLY A 592 5.71 -14.95 19.51
N LYS A 593 5.67 -13.68 19.93
CA LYS A 593 6.51 -13.17 21.05
C LYS A 593 6.25 -13.89 22.37
N GLY A 594 5.07 -14.46 22.55
CA GLY A 594 4.69 -15.24 23.75
C GLY A 594 5.20 -16.70 23.75
N PHE A 595 5.96 -17.13 22.74
CA PHE A 595 6.48 -18.50 22.72
C PHE A 595 7.57 -18.69 23.78
N ASP A 596 7.35 -19.63 24.71
CA ASP A 596 8.26 -19.90 25.82
C ASP A 596 9.46 -20.74 25.37
N LYS A 597 10.46 -20.05 24.81
CA LYS A 597 11.73 -20.64 24.38
C LYS A 597 12.52 -21.24 25.57
N VAL A 598 12.37 -20.68 26.78
CA VAL A 598 13.09 -21.13 27.97
C VAL A 598 12.62 -22.52 28.37
N THR A 599 11.29 -22.73 28.44
CA THR A 599 10.71 -24.03 28.74
C THR A 599 11.05 -25.08 27.69
N LEU A 600 11.04 -24.72 26.40
CA LEU A 600 11.46 -25.62 25.32
C LEU A 600 12.90 -26.10 25.53
N ILE A 601 13.84 -25.17 25.71
CA ILE A 601 15.27 -25.50 25.88
C ILE A 601 15.49 -26.29 27.18
N GLY A 602 14.85 -25.89 28.27
CA GLY A 602 14.93 -26.60 29.55
C GLY A 602 14.47 -28.05 29.46
N THR A 603 13.35 -28.30 28.75
CA THR A 603 12.82 -29.64 28.53
C THR A 603 13.77 -30.50 27.69
N VAL A 604 14.34 -29.95 26.62
CA VAL A 604 15.33 -30.64 25.78
C VAL A 604 16.56 -31.02 26.61
N LEU A 605 17.10 -30.11 27.42
CA LEU A 605 18.25 -30.37 28.29
C LEU A 605 17.94 -31.45 29.34
N ALA A 606 16.75 -31.40 29.96
CA ALA A 606 16.32 -32.39 30.93
C ALA A 606 16.19 -33.79 30.30
N LEU A 607 15.62 -33.89 29.10
CA LEU A 607 15.54 -35.16 28.36
C LEU A 607 16.93 -35.68 27.97
N VAL A 608 17.83 -34.82 27.51
CA VAL A 608 19.21 -35.19 27.17
C VAL A 608 19.95 -35.71 28.41
N ALA A 609 19.85 -35.02 29.54
CA ALA A 609 20.44 -35.47 30.80
C ALA A 609 19.85 -36.81 31.27
N GLY A 610 18.52 -36.96 31.18
CA GLY A 610 17.82 -38.20 31.49
C GLY A 610 18.29 -39.37 30.62
N VAL A 611 18.40 -39.17 29.30
CA VAL A 611 18.93 -40.19 28.37
C VAL A 611 20.39 -40.50 28.65
N ALA A 612 21.22 -39.48 28.89
CA ALA A 612 22.64 -39.67 29.21
C ALA A 612 22.85 -40.49 30.49
N ALA A 613 22.00 -40.28 31.50
CA ALA A 613 22.01 -41.05 32.74
C ALA A 613 21.45 -42.48 32.57
N LEU A 614 20.34 -42.65 31.84
CA LEU A 614 19.69 -43.96 31.65
C LEU A 614 20.44 -44.87 30.66
N LYS A 615 21.08 -44.31 29.63
CA LYS A 615 21.80 -45.07 28.60
C LYS A 615 22.83 -46.07 29.16
N PRO A 616 23.76 -45.70 30.06
CA PRO A 616 24.70 -46.66 30.64
C PRO A 616 24.00 -47.68 31.53
N ILE A 617 22.95 -47.30 32.27
CA ILE A 617 22.19 -48.20 33.16
C ILE A 617 21.50 -49.29 32.34
N VAL A 618 20.79 -48.91 31.29
CA VAL A 618 20.09 -49.85 30.41
C VAL A 618 21.09 -50.72 29.65
N ARG A 619 22.18 -50.13 29.15
CA ARG A 619 23.22 -50.90 28.44
C ARG A 619 23.82 -51.98 29.35
N ARG A 620 24.15 -51.63 30.59
CA ARG A 620 24.63 -52.59 31.59
C ARG A 620 23.60 -53.69 31.84
N LYS A 621 22.34 -53.33 32.12
CA LYS A 621 21.25 -54.30 32.35
C LYS A 621 21.05 -55.25 31.17
N GLN A 622 21.11 -54.77 29.93
CA GLN A 622 20.99 -55.60 28.73
C GLN A 622 22.21 -56.51 28.53
N THR A 623 23.42 -56.02 28.78
CA THR A 623 24.63 -56.85 28.74
C THR A 623 24.53 -57.97 29.77
N ASP A 624 24.19 -57.66 31.02
CA ASP A 624 24.04 -58.65 32.09
C ASP A 624 22.98 -59.72 31.73
N LEU A 625 21.80 -59.30 31.25
CA LEU A 625 20.74 -60.22 30.81
C LEU A 625 21.18 -61.17 29.68
N ARG A 626 21.93 -60.67 28.70
CA ARG A 626 22.47 -61.49 27.60
C ARG A 626 23.52 -62.48 28.09
N TRP A 627 24.29 -62.13 29.11
CA TRP A 627 25.30 -63.02 29.69
C TRP A 627 24.68 -64.11 30.57
N THR A 628 23.48 -63.88 31.11
CA THR A 628 22.71 -64.87 31.87
C THR A 628 21.73 -65.70 31.03
N ALA A 629 21.62 -65.44 29.72
CA ALA A 629 20.74 -66.21 28.85
C ALA A 629 21.37 -67.60 28.56
N PRO A 630 20.65 -68.71 28.81
CA PRO A 630 21.16 -70.04 28.45
C PRO A 630 21.25 -70.15 26.92
N ARG A 631 22.32 -70.83 26.43
CA ARG A 631 22.59 -71.02 24.99
C ARG A 631 21.48 -71.76 24.26
#